data_AF-A0A382S217-F1
#
_entry.id   AF-A0A382S217-F1
#
_cell.length_a   1.000
_cell.length_b   1.000
_cell.length_c   1.000
_cell.angle_alpha   90.00
_cell.angle_beta   90.00
_cell.angle_gamma   90.00
#
_symmetry.space_group_name_H-M   'P 1'
#
loop_
_entity.id
_entity.type
_entity.pdbx_description
1 polymer ?
#
loop_
_entity_poly.entity_id
_entity_poly.type
_entity_poly.pdbx_seq_one_letter_code
_entity_poly.pdbx_strand_id
1 'polypeptide(L)'
;MAMKRKITQTIYERGEKAYLVSYDGREITIHRDEIKINNDTIKPIDKLYLENVVHVPSAIVDKPGMVYDDLYEFYKENILLNDTNLTLATAYTWYTWFYDRVETAPYLYLNGQYGSGKTRLKDLIAHTAFNSTDLGTSVTPANIFRMQNEIRGTLFIDEFEPDIQNELRVFSQILNGGYK
;
A
#
# COMPACT_ATOMS: atom_id res chain seq x y z
N MET A 1 17.87 -25.88 5.99
CA MET A 1 18.08 -25.07 4.78
C MET A 1 17.39 -23.75 5.02
N ALA A 2 18.12 -22.66 5.22
CA ALA A 2 17.51 -21.36 5.49
C ALA A 2 16.68 -20.93 4.27
N MET A 3 15.41 -20.61 4.48
CA MET A 3 14.54 -20.11 3.42
C MET A 3 15.10 -18.76 2.95
N LYS A 4 15.61 -18.70 1.72
CA LYS A 4 16.07 -17.44 1.12
C LYS A 4 14.93 -16.41 1.22
N ARG A 5 15.22 -15.21 1.74
CA ARG A 5 14.22 -14.15 1.85
C ARG A 5 13.90 -13.67 0.44
N LYS A 6 12.64 -13.74 0.07
CA LYS A 6 12.18 -13.39 -1.27
C LYS A 6 11.29 -12.16 -1.18
N ILE A 7 11.63 -11.13 -1.95
CA ILE A 7 10.79 -9.95 -2.13
C ILE A 7 10.19 -10.03 -3.52
N THR A 8 8.90 -9.75 -3.63
CA THR A 8 8.21 -9.71 -4.91
C THR A 8 7.34 -8.47 -5.02
N GLN A 9 7.42 -7.75 -6.13
CA GLN A 9 6.74 -6.47 -6.30
C GLN A 9 6.25 -6.30 -7.75
N THR A 10 4.99 -5.90 -7.92
CA THR A 10 4.54 -5.42 -9.24
C THR A 10 5.11 -4.02 -9.48
N ILE A 11 5.64 -3.78 -10.67
CA ILE A 11 6.05 -2.44 -11.12
C ILE A 11 5.28 -2.09 -12.39
N TYR A 12 5.03 -0.80 -12.61
CA TYR A 12 4.35 -0.29 -13.79
C TYR A 12 5.19 0.78 -14.47
N GLU A 13 6.00 0.34 -15.43
CA GLU A 13 6.97 1.20 -16.12
C GLU A 13 6.50 1.43 -17.55
N ARG A 14 6.36 2.71 -17.95
CA ARG A 14 6.02 3.11 -19.34
C ARG A 14 4.76 2.45 -19.91
N GLY A 15 3.76 2.16 -19.05
CA GLY A 15 2.51 1.53 -19.46
C GLY A 15 2.56 0.00 -19.57
N GLU A 16 3.70 -0.60 -19.22
CA GLU A 16 3.88 -2.04 -19.14
C GLU A 16 3.98 -2.51 -17.68
N LYS A 17 3.21 -3.54 -17.35
CA LYS A 17 3.32 -4.21 -16.05
C LYS A 17 4.48 -5.18 -16.06
N ALA A 18 5.19 -5.23 -14.95
CA ALA A 18 6.23 -6.22 -14.72
C ALA A 18 6.22 -6.65 -13.26
N TYR A 19 6.88 -7.77 -13.00
CA TYR A 19 6.99 -8.38 -11.69
C TYR A 19 8.46 -8.53 -11.33
N LEU A 20 8.87 -7.82 -10.29
CA LEU A 20 10.17 -7.95 -9.70
C LEU A 20 10.19 -9.14 -8.75
N VAL A 21 11.26 -9.94 -8.82
CA VAL A 21 11.61 -10.94 -7.82
C VAL A 21 13.03 -10.68 -7.36
N SER A 22 13.22 -10.50 -6.06
CA SER A 22 14.53 -10.43 -5.44
C SER A 22 14.75 -11.53 -4.41
N TYR A 23 15.93 -12.16 -4.47
CA TYR A 23 16.39 -13.13 -3.47
C TYR A 23 17.49 -12.53 -2.62
N ASP A 24 17.28 -12.54 -1.30
CA ASP A 24 18.18 -12.02 -0.27
C ASP A 24 18.65 -10.58 -0.51
N GLY A 25 17.90 -9.80 -1.30
CA GLY A 25 18.24 -8.42 -1.69
C GLY A 25 19.43 -8.28 -2.62
N ARG A 26 19.90 -9.37 -3.25
CA ARG A 26 21.15 -9.38 -4.05
C ARG A 26 20.90 -9.57 -5.53
N GLU A 27 20.04 -10.50 -5.90
CA GLU A 27 19.65 -10.73 -7.29
C GLU A 27 18.28 -10.11 -7.49
N ILE A 28 18.16 -9.18 -8.43
CA ILE A 28 16.88 -8.60 -8.86
C ILE A 28 16.61 -9.11 -10.29
N THR A 29 15.48 -9.78 -10.48
CA THR A 29 15.02 -10.22 -11.80
C THR A 29 13.65 -9.62 -12.09
N ILE A 30 13.44 -9.22 -13.34
CA ILE A 30 12.18 -8.62 -13.80
C ILE A 30 11.54 -9.59 -14.80
N HIS A 31 10.29 -9.94 -14.55
CA HIS A 31 9.50 -10.84 -15.39
C HIS A 31 8.25 -10.11 -15.85
N ARG A 32 7.81 -10.34 -17.09
CA ARG A 32 6.60 -9.70 -17.63
C ARG A 32 5.39 -10.64 -17.65
N ASP A 33 5.67 -11.93 -17.54
CA ASP A 33 4.68 -13.02 -17.56
C ASP A 33 4.54 -13.67 -16.18
N GLU A 34 3.65 -14.66 -16.07
CA GLU A 34 3.55 -15.48 -14.86
C GLU A 34 4.87 -16.20 -14.60
N ILE A 35 5.23 -16.30 -13.31
CA ILE A 35 6.39 -17.05 -12.87
C ILE A 35 5.90 -18.17 -11.98
N LYS A 36 6.32 -19.40 -12.28
CA LYS A 36 6.16 -20.52 -11.36
C LYS A 36 7.35 -20.57 -10.43
N ILE A 37 7.09 -20.39 -9.14
CA ILE A 37 8.12 -20.44 -8.11
C ILE A 37 7.68 -21.49 -7.09
N ASN A 38 8.41 -22.60 -7.03
CA ASN A 38 8.02 -23.81 -6.30
C ASN A 38 6.65 -24.32 -6.78
N ASN A 39 5.64 -24.38 -5.89
CA ASN A 39 4.26 -24.77 -6.21
C ASN A 39 3.33 -23.57 -6.44
N ASP A 40 3.83 -22.34 -6.28
CA ASP A 40 3.01 -21.14 -6.42
C ASP A 40 3.20 -20.52 -7.82
N THR A 41 2.09 -20.16 -8.45
CA THR A 41 2.10 -19.29 -9.62
C THR A 41 1.96 -17.85 -9.15
N ILE A 42 2.93 -17.01 -9.50
CA ILE A 42 2.92 -15.60 -9.18
C ILE A 42 2.80 -14.80 -10.47
N LYS A 43 1.86 -13.86 -10.48
CA LYS A 43 1.60 -12.97 -11.62
C LYS A 43 1.57 -11.51 -11.16
N PRO A 44 2.00 -10.56 -12.00
CA PRO A 44 1.80 -9.15 -11.71
C PRO A 44 0.31 -8.80 -11.64
N ILE A 45 0.02 -7.76 -10.86
CA ILE A 45 -1.34 -7.20 -10.71
C ILE A 45 -1.95 -6.94 -12.10
N ASP A 46 -3.25 -7.17 -12.23
CA ASP A 46 -3.93 -6.97 -13.51
C ASP A 46 -3.83 -5.52 -13.98
N LYS A 47 -3.68 -5.35 -15.29
CA LYS A 47 -3.52 -4.03 -15.90
C LYS A 47 -4.74 -3.14 -15.62
N LEU A 48 -5.94 -3.73 -15.58
CA LEU A 48 -7.17 -3.02 -15.23
C LEU A 48 -7.08 -2.34 -13.86
N TYR A 49 -6.45 -2.98 -12.88
CA TYR A 49 -6.29 -2.39 -11.55
C TYR A 49 -5.22 -1.30 -11.55
N LEU A 50 -4.09 -1.52 -12.22
CA LEU A 50 -2.99 -0.56 -12.31
C LEU A 50 -3.38 0.74 -13.03
N GLU A 51 -4.33 0.68 -13.97
CA GLU A 51 -4.79 1.84 -14.72
C GLU A 51 -5.84 2.68 -13.99
N ASN A 52 -6.49 2.13 -12.95
CA ASN A 52 -7.67 2.75 -12.36
C ASN A 52 -7.60 2.96 -10.85
N VAL A 53 -7.09 1.99 -10.09
CA VAL A 53 -7.27 1.97 -8.63
C VAL A 53 -6.02 1.63 -7.84
N VAL A 54 -4.99 1.04 -8.47
CA VAL A 54 -3.75 0.64 -7.78
C VAL A 54 -2.55 1.43 -8.29
N HIS A 55 -1.83 2.04 -7.36
CA HIS A 55 -0.54 2.64 -7.61
C HIS A 55 0.59 1.74 -7.11
N VAL A 56 1.56 1.51 -7.99
CA VAL A 56 2.76 0.72 -7.71
C VAL A 56 3.99 1.50 -8.19
N PRO A 57 5.22 1.12 -7.77
CA PRO A 57 6.43 1.78 -8.24
C PRO A 57 6.58 1.73 -9.76
N SER A 58 7.08 2.83 -10.32
CA SER A 58 7.38 2.94 -11.75
C SER A 58 8.79 2.52 -12.12
N ALA A 59 9.68 2.35 -11.14
CA ALA A 59 11.07 1.95 -11.34
C ALA A 59 11.69 1.41 -10.04
N ILE A 60 12.87 0.78 -10.19
CA ILE A 60 13.78 0.48 -9.07
C ILE A 60 14.97 1.41 -9.19
N VAL A 61 15.32 2.04 -8.08
CA VAL A 61 16.49 2.91 -8.00
C VAL A 61 17.40 2.36 -6.92
N ASP A 62 18.65 2.11 -7.28
CA ASP A 62 19.69 1.78 -6.30
C ASP A 62 20.12 3.08 -5.61
N LYS A 63 19.47 3.39 -4.48
CA LYS A 63 19.80 4.56 -3.66
C LYS A 63 20.42 4.11 -2.34
N PRO A 64 21.73 4.35 -2.13
CA PRO A 64 22.33 4.21 -0.81
C PRO A 64 21.87 5.39 0.06
N GLY A 65 20.91 5.18 0.96
CA GLY A 65 20.39 6.25 1.81
C GLY A 65 19.29 5.82 2.78
N MET A 66 18.94 6.70 3.71
CA MET A 66 17.88 6.49 4.70
C MET A 66 16.53 6.87 4.09
N VAL A 67 15.80 5.88 3.54
CA VAL A 67 14.49 6.06 2.90
C VAL A 67 13.47 6.77 3.81
N TYR A 68 13.57 6.57 5.12
CA TYR A 68 12.70 7.23 6.09
C TYR A 68 12.87 8.76 6.07
N ASP A 69 14.10 9.26 6.08
CA ASP A 69 14.37 10.70 6.13
C ASP A 69 13.95 11.38 4.82
N ASP A 70 14.22 10.73 3.68
CA ASP A 70 13.73 11.20 2.37
C ASP A 70 12.21 11.31 2.35
N LEU A 71 11.51 10.33 2.92
CA LEU A 71 10.05 10.31 2.99
C LEU A 71 9.51 11.38 3.94
N TYR A 72 10.19 11.61 5.08
CA TYR A 72 9.85 12.66 6.03
C TYR A 72 9.98 14.05 5.39
N GLU A 73 11.11 14.34 4.74
CA GLU A 73 11.31 15.61 4.05
C GLU A 73 10.33 15.77 2.89
N PHE A 74 10.02 14.69 2.14
CA PHE A 74 8.98 14.72 1.12
C PHE A 74 7.63 15.19 1.68
N TYR A 75 7.16 14.65 2.81
CA TYR A 75 5.91 15.12 3.40
C TYR A 75 5.99 16.55 3.90
N LYS A 76 7.07 16.90 4.60
CA LYS A 76 7.29 18.24 5.14
C LYS A 76 7.30 19.32 4.04
N GLU A 77 7.83 19.01 2.86
CA GLU A 77 7.83 19.91 1.71
C GLU A 77 6.47 20.01 1.00
N ASN A 78 5.60 19.01 1.17
CA ASN A 78 4.36 18.88 0.38
C ASN A 78 3.06 19.06 1.18
N ILE A 79 3.13 19.13 2.52
CA ILE A 79 1.98 19.42 3.38
C ILE A 79 2.40 20.10 4.70
N LEU A 80 1.60 21.09 5.15
CA LEU A 80 1.81 21.76 6.42
C LEU A 80 1.20 20.93 7.57
N LEU A 81 2.06 20.20 8.29
CA LEU A 81 1.72 19.42 9.47
C LEU A 81 2.72 19.73 10.59
N ASN A 82 2.35 19.45 11.84
CA ASN A 82 3.32 19.45 12.94
C ASN A 82 4.25 18.22 12.84
N ASP A 83 5.39 18.27 13.53
CA ASP A 83 6.41 17.21 13.47
C ASP A 83 5.87 15.84 13.89
N THR A 84 4.94 15.80 14.85
CA THR A 84 4.29 14.55 15.29
C THR A 84 3.49 13.90 14.16
N ASN A 85 2.69 14.68 13.45
CA ASN A 85 1.86 14.19 12.35
C ASN A 85 2.71 13.84 11.12
N LEU A 86 3.78 14.59 10.86
CA LEU A 86 4.78 14.23 9.83
C LEU A 86 5.41 12.87 10.17
N THR A 87 5.89 12.71 11.41
CA THR A 87 6.49 11.45 11.90
C THR A 87 5.52 10.28 11.77
N LEU A 88 4.23 10.49 12.12
CA LEU A 88 3.19 9.48 12.01
C LEU A 88 2.94 9.07 10.55
N ALA A 89 2.81 10.04 9.63
CA ALA A 89 2.63 9.77 8.21
C ALA A 89 3.84 9.02 7.63
N THR A 90 5.06 9.46 7.92
CA THR A 90 6.30 8.79 7.50
C THR A 90 6.39 7.36 8.04
N ALA A 91 6.16 7.17 9.33
CA ALA A 91 6.23 5.86 9.96
C ALA A 91 5.16 4.91 9.42
N TYR A 92 3.92 5.39 9.24
CA TYR A 92 2.83 4.59 8.68
C TYR A 92 3.15 4.15 7.25
N THR A 93 3.54 5.08 6.38
CA THR A 93 3.90 4.77 5.00
C THR A 93 5.09 3.81 4.93
N TRP A 94 6.14 4.04 5.71
CA TRP A 94 7.30 3.17 5.75
C TRP A 94 6.93 1.76 6.24
N TYR A 95 6.06 1.67 7.25
CA TYR A 95 5.50 0.41 7.75
C TYR A 95 4.79 -0.40 6.65
N THR A 96 4.06 0.24 5.72
CA THR A 96 3.30 -0.49 4.68
C THR A 96 4.18 -1.38 3.81
N TRP A 97 5.48 -1.05 3.67
CA TRP A 97 6.46 -1.83 2.94
C TRP A 97 6.97 -3.08 3.68
N PHE A 98 6.64 -3.23 4.96
CA PHE A 98 7.02 -4.36 5.81
C PHE A 98 5.80 -5.14 6.32
N TYR A 99 4.66 -5.04 5.63
CA TYR A 99 3.41 -5.69 6.02
C TYR A 99 3.54 -7.22 6.18
N ASP A 100 4.52 -7.86 5.51
CA ASP A 100 4.80 -9.29 5.58
C ASP A 100 5.63 -9.70 6.81
N ARG A 101 6.09 -8.72 7.62
CA ARG A 101 6.90 -8.91 8.83
C ARG A 101 6.18 -8.57 10.12
N VAL A 102 4.90 -8.28 10.02
CA VAL A 102 4.06 -7.82 11.13
C VAL A 102 2.81 -8.68 11.16
N GLU A 103 2.33 -8.97 12.37
CA GLU A 103 1.11 -9.78 12.57
C GLU A 103 -0.15 -8.91 12.65
N THR A 104 0.04 -7.60 12.83
CA THR A 104 -1.04 -6.63 13.03
C THR A 104 -0.85 -5.44 12.11
N ALA A 105 -1.95 -4.95 11.55
CA ALA A 105 -1.96 -3.77 10.71
C ALA A 105 -2.63 -2.59 11.43
N PRO A 106 -1.91 -1.46 11.64
CA PRO A 106 -2.52 -0.25 12.17
C PRO A 106 -3.44 0.38 11.12
N TYR A 107 -4.45 1.11 11.58
CA TYR A 107 -5.31 1.94 10.74
C TYR A 107 -4.97 3.42 10.96
N LEU A 108 -4.69 4.14 9.89
CA LEU A 108 -4.49 5.59 9.94
C LEU A 108 -5.81 6.30 9.62
N TYR A 109 -6.43 6.90 10.65
CA TYR A 109 -7.65 7.69 10.50
C TYR A 109 -7.34 9.19 10.39
N LEU A 110 -7.62 9.79 9.24
CA LEU A 110 -7.39 11.20 9.00
C LEU A 110 -8.58 12.03 9.48
N ASN A 111 -8.45 12.67 10.64
CA ASN A 111 -9.48 13.53 11.23
C ASN A 111 -9.10 15.01 11.14
N GLY A 112 -10.06 15.87 10.78
CA GLY A 112 -9.87 17.31 10.64
C GLY A 112 -11.05 17.98 9.96
N GLN A 113 -11.14 19.31 10.05
CA GLN A 113 -12.22 20.08 9.41
C GLN A 113 -12.10 20.10 7.88
N TYR A 114 -13.15 20.54 7.18
CA TYR A 114 -13.06 20.82 5.75
C TYR A 114 -11.93 21.82 5.47
N GLY A 115 -11.14 21.59 4.41
CA GLY A 115 -10.00 22.45 4.06
C GLY A 115 -8.72 22.24 4.90
N SER A 116 -8.68 21.28 5.83
CA SER A 116 -7.48 21.00 6.66
C SER A 116 -6.37 20.20 5.95
N GLY A 117 -6.51 19.89 4.65
CA GLY A 117 -5.49 19.17 3.89
C GLY A 117 -5.56 17.64 3.99
N LYS A 118 -6.63 17.05 4.55
CA LYS A 118 -6.80 15.58 4.65
C LYS A 118 -6.66 14.86 3.31
N THR A 119 -7.35 15.33 2.27
CA THR A 119 -7.26 14.75 0.92
C THR A 119 -5.84 14.84 0.38
N ARG A 120 -5.17 15.97 0.58
CA ARG A 120 -3.76 16.13 0.19
C ARG A 120 -2.86 15.13 0.92
N LEU A 121 -3.05 14.93 2.22
CA LEU A 121 -2.29 13.94 2.98
C LEU A 121 -2.55 12.52 2.48
N LYS A 122 -3.83 12.18 2.25
CA LYS A 122 -4.26 10.90 1.66
C LYS A 122 -3.51 10.63 0.35
N ASP A 123 -3.51 11.60 -0.56
CA ASP A 123 -2.88 11.48 -1.87
C ASP A 123 -1.35 11.31 -1.77
N LEU A 124 -0.71 12.07 -0.88
CA LEU A 124 0.74 11.95 -0.64
C LEU A 124 1.12 10.57 -0.08
N ILE A 125 0.34 10.03 0.85
CA ILE A 125 0.52 8.67 1.37
C ILE A 125 0.24 7.65 0.26
N ALA A 126 -0.82 7.84 -0.53
CA ALA A 126 -1.16 6.97 -1.65
C ALA A 126 -0.04 6.87 -2.71
N HIS A 127 0.73 7.93 -2.93
CA HIS A 127 1.88 7.90 -3.84
C HIS A 127 3.10 7.13 -3.32
N THR A 128 3.18 6.90 -2.02
CA THR A 128 4.40 6.41 -1.35
C THR A 128 4.19 5.10 -0.59
N ALA A 129 2.94 4.71 -0.34
CA ALA A 129 2.57 3.48 0.34
C ALA A 129 2.67 2.25 -0.58
N PHE A 130 2.87 1.09 0.03
CA PHE A 130 2.92 -0.19 -0.67
C PHE A 130 1.58 -0.52 -1.34
N ASN A 131 1.62 -0.77 -2.65
CA ASN A 131 0.46 -1.10 -3.51
C ASN A 131 -0.79 -0.30 -3.14
N SER A 132 -0.66 1.03 -3.07
CA SER A 132 -1.77 1.91 -2.71
C SER A 132 -2.99 1.62 -3.58
N THR A 133 -4.12 1.35 -2.95
CA THR A 133 -5.38 0.94 -3.60
C THR A 133 -6.50 1.87 -3.17
N ASP A 134 -6.98 2.72 -4.07
CA ASP A 134 -8.10 3.62 -3.79
C ASP A 134 -9.44 2.90 -4.01
N LEU A 135 -10.25 2.81 -2.95
CA LEU A 135 -11.59 2.21 -3.00
C LEU A 135 -12.69 3.25 -3.29
N GLY A 136 -12.35 4.53 -3.32
CA GLY A 136 -13.29 5.64 -3.49
C GLY A 136 -14.27 5.76 -2.33
N THR A 137 -15.47 6.28 -2.64
CA THR A 137 -16.52 6.63 -1.68
C THR A 137 -17.56 5.52 -1.47
N SER A 138 -17.69 4.58 -2.41
CA SER A 138 -18.69 3.51 -2.36
C SER A 138 -18.03 2.16 -2.07
N VAL A 139 -17.60 1.99 -0.82
CA VAL A 139 -16.86 0.79 -0.39
C VAL A 139 -17.81 -0.29 0.13
N THR A 140 -17.85 -1.43 -0.55
CA THR A 140 -18.59 -2.62 -0.08
C THR A 140 -17.65 -3.66 0.52
N PRO A 141 -18.11 -4.48 1.48
CA PRO A 141 -17.37 -5.64 2.00
C PRO A 141 -16.77 -6.53 0.91
N ALA A 142 -17.57 -6.84 -0.12
CA ALA A 142 -17.13 -7.67 -1.24
C ALA A 142 -15.98 -7.02 -2.04
N ASN A 143 -16.01 -5.69 -2.20
CA ASN A 143 -14.92 -4.98 -2.86
C ASN A 143 -13.63 -5.04 -2.02
N ILE A 144 -13.72 -4.86 -0.69
CA ILE A 144 -12.57 -4.96 0.22
C ILE A 144 -11.94 -6.35 0.14
N PHE A 145 -12.72 -7.42 0.29
CA PHE A 145 -12.21 -8.79 0.24
C PHE A 145 -11.54 -9.11 -1.11
N ARG A 146 -12.14 -8.65 -2.22
CA ARG A 146 -11.58 -8.82 -3.55
C ARG A 146 -10.24 -8.08 -3.69
N MET A 147 -10.17 -6.82 -3.26
CA MET A 147 -8.94 -6.03 -3.35
C MET A 147 -7.82 -6.58 -2.45
N GLN A 148 -8.16 -7.05 -1.25
CA GLN A 148 -7.19 -7.70 -0.37
C GLN A 148 -6.61 -8.98 -0.99
N ASN A 149 -7.46 -9.81 -1.62
CA ASN A 149 -7.01 -11.05 -2.24
C ASN A 149 -6.14 -10.81 -3.49
N GLU A 150 -6.53 -9.87 -4.35
CA GLU A 150 -5.86 -9.61 -5.63
C GLU A 150 -4.60 -8.73 -5.49
N ILE A 151 -4.61 -7.73 -4.60
CA ILE A 151 -3.59 -6.68 -4.54
C ILE A 151 -2.68 -6.78 -3.32
N ARG A 152 -3.24 -7.16 -2.16
CA ARG A 152 -2.55 -7.19 -0.86
C ARG A 152 -1.85 -5.86 -0.51
N GLY A 153 -2.47 -4.74 -0.81
CA GLY A 153 -1.90 -3.41 -0.66
C GLY A 153 -2.50 -2.55 0.45
N THR A 154 -2.09 -1.28 0.47
CA THR A 154 -2.64 -0.27 1.39
C THR A 154 -3.97 0.25 0.86
N LEU A 155 -5.06 -0.05 1.55
CA LEU A 155 -6.41 0.36 1.13
C LEU A 155 -6.72 1.78 1.61
N PHE A 156 -7.19 2.63 0.71
CA PHE A 156 -7.68 3.96 1.00
C PHE A 156 -9.20 3.98 0.85
N ILE A 157 -9.88 4.46 1.89
CA ILE A 157 -11.34 4.59 1.93
C ILE A 157 -11.61 6.08 2.17
N ASP A 158 -12.30 6.72 1.23
CA ASP A 158 -12.71 8.11 1.37
C ASP A 158 -14.16 8.21 1.82
N GLU A 159 -14.53 9.35 2.41
CA GLU A 159 -15.91 9.63 2.86
C GLU A 159 -16.52 8.48 3.68
N PHE A 160 -15.70 7.87 4.55
CA PHE A 160 -16.22 6.92 5.51
C PHE A 160 -17.09 7.68 6.52
N GLU A 161 -18.38 7.78 6.21
CA GLU A 161 -19.43 8.19 7.12
C GLU A 161 -19.93 6.94 7.84
N PRO A 162 -19.50 6.68 9.09
CA PRO A 162 -20.04 5.59 9.86
C PRO A 162 -21.45 5.97 10.34
N ASP A 163 -22.40 6.04 9.44
CA ASP A 163 -23.80 6.14 9.78
C ASP A 163 -24.48 4.78 9.52
N ILE A 164 -25.32 4.36 10.46
CA ILE A 164 -25.90 3.01 10.60
C ILE A 164 -24.96 1.99 11.27
N GLN A 165 -25.33 1.60 12.50
CA GLN A 165 -24.66 0.59 13.35
C GLN A 165 -24.33 -0.76 12.65
N ASN A 166 -24.93 -1.06 11.51
CA ASN A 166 -24.69 -2.28 10.74
C ASN A 166 -23.43 -2.22 9.87
N GLU A 167 -23.14 -1.10 9.18
CA GLU A 167 -21.95 -1.00 8.32
C GLU A 167 -20.68 -0.99 9.18
N LEU A 168 -20.66 -0.22 10.25
CA LEU A 168 -19.61 -0.24 11.27
C LEU A 168 -19.30 -1.65 11.79
N ARG A 169 -20.33 -2.48 11.99
CA ARG A 169 -20.16 -3.85 12.50
C ARG A 169 -19.54 -4.78 11.46
N VAL A 170 -19.95 -4.65 10.19
CA VAL A 170 -19.37 -5.44 9.09
C VAL A 170 -17.95 -4.99 8.79
N PHE A 171 -17.68 -3.68 8.74
CA PHE A 171 -16.33 -3.15 8.64
C PHE A 171 -15.47 -3.60 9.83
N SER A 172 -15.95 -3.46 11.07
CA SER A 172 -15.21 -3.94 12.24
C SER A 172 -14.93 -5.45 12.17
N GLN A 173 -15.84 -6.27 11.65
CA GLN A 173 -15.60 -7.70 11.45
C GLN A 173 -14.53 -7.97 10.39
N ILE A 174 -14.54 -7.23 9.28
CA ILE A 174 -13.52 -7.34 8.22
C ILE A 174 -12.16 -6.92 8.75
N LEU A 175 -12.10 -5.80 9.46
CA LEU A 175 -10.88 -5.24 10.03
C LEU A 175 -10.32 -6.17 11.14
N ASN A 176 -11.18 -6.63 12.05
CA ASN A 176 -10.79 -7.59 13.09
C ASN A 176 -10.41 -8.97 12.54
N GLY A 177 -10.94 -9.37 11.38
CA GLY A 177 -10.53 -10.61 10.71
C GLY A 177 -9.08 -10.61 10.23
N GLY A 178 -8.46 -9.44 10.12
CA GLY A 178 -7.03 -9.26 9.83
C GLY A 178 -6.12 -9.25 11.05
N TYR A 179 -6.67 -9.26 12.27
CA TYR A 179 -5.92 -9.33 13.53
C TYR A 179 -5.81 -10.79 13.97
N LYS A 180 -4.59 -11.31 14.11
CA LYS A 180 -4.31 -12.64 14.67
C LYS A 180 -3.41 -12.55 15.88
#